data_AF-X6LKV2-F1
#
_entry.id   AF-X6LKV2-F1
#
_cell.length_a   1.000
_cell.length_b   1.000
_cell.length_c   1.000
_cell.angle_alpha   90.00
_cell.angle_beta   90.00
_cell.angle_gamma   90.00
#
_symmetry.space_group_name_H-M   'P 1'
#
loop_
_entity.id
_entity.type
_entity.pdbx_description
1 polymer ?
#
loop_
_entity_poly.entity_id
_entity_poly.type
_entity_poly.pdbx_seq_one_letter_code
_entity_poly.pdbx_strand_id
1 'polypeptide(L)'
;YIQQTMQISAMLNHRIDLNLIYVALNDCCQGNINKTTKLLFKFEQWKFQDNNEQKYKKRVNEFLERRCCNYNVNYFCMFLFKKCKVHAVTGATINTIHNGLPFVKKDKKIDQNKH
;
A
#
# COMPACT_ATOMS: atom_id res chain seq x y z
N TYR A 1 3.99 12.07 10.45
CA TYR A 1 4.41 12.25 9.05
C TYR A 1 3.65 13.34 8.26
N ILE A 2 2.72 14.11 8.87
CA ILE A 2 1.86 15.07 8.14
C ILE A 2 2.65 16.15 7.39
N GLN A 3 3.61 16.82 8.03
CA GLN A 3 4.41 17.88 7.38
C GLN A 3 5.23 17.36 6.19
N GLN A 4 5.84 16.18 6.33
CA GLN A 4 6.61 15.55 5.26
C GLN A 4 5.72 15.08 4.10
N THR A 5 4.50 14.60 4.39
CA THR A 5 3.49 14.31 3.37
C THR A 5 3.14 15.57 2.56
N MET A 6 2.94 16.71 3.22
CA MET A 6 2.67 17.99 2.55
C MET A 6 3.86 18.45 1.70
N GLN A 7 5.08 18.32 2.21
CA GLN A 7 6.30 18.64 1.47
C GLN A 7 6.42 17.81 0.18
N ILE A 8 6.23 16.49 0.27
CA ILE A 8 6.27 15.60 -0.91
C ILE A 8 5.13 15.96 -1.88
N SER A 9 3.94 16.27 -1.38
CA SER A 9 2.82 16.70 -2.22
C SER A 9 3.17 17.95 -3.03
N ALA A 10 3.79 18.96 -2.40
CA ALA A 10 4.25 20.16 -3.08
C ALA A 10 5.33 19.86 -4.13
N MET A 11 6.32 19.01 -3.81
CA MET A 11 7.36 18.57 -4.75
C MET A 11 6.79 17.88 -6.00
N LEU A 12 5.64 17.22 -5.85
CA LEU A 12 4.96 16.50 -6.93
C LEU A 12 3.79 17.31 -7.51
N ASN A 13 3.74 18.61 -7.26
CA ASN A 13 2.72 19.54 -7.75
C ASN A 13 1.28 19.05 -7.46
N HIS A 14 1.08 18.47 -6.27
CA HIS A 14 -0.18 17.94 -5.76
C HIS A 14 -0.84 16.86 -6.64
N ARG A 15 -0.08 16.22 -7.54
CA ARG A 15 -0.61 15.22 -8.47
C ARG A 15 -0.90 13.86 -7.83
N ILE A 16 -0.42 13.62 -6.62
CA ILE A 16 -0.57 12.34 -5.91
C ILE A 16 -1.41 12.56 -4.64
N ASP A 17 -2.35 11.64 -4.42
CA ASP A 17 -3.22 11.58 -3.25
C ASP A 17 -2.42 11.58 -1.93
N LEU A 18 -2.84 12.43 -0.99
CA LEU A 18 -2.14 12.61 0.29
C LEU A 18 -2.12 11.32 1.14
N ASN A 19 -3.17 10.50 1.10
CA ASN A 19 -3.20 9.22 1.81
C ASN A 19 -2.23 8.23 1.18
N LEU A 20 -2.11 8.23 -0.15
CA LEU A 20 -1.11 7.41 -0.85
C LEU A 20 0.31 7.85 -0.47
N ILE A 21 0.59 9.16 -0.49
CA ILE A 21 1.89 9.70 -0.04
C ILE A 21 2.16 9.28 1.40
N TYR A 22 1.17 9.41 2.30
CA TYR A 22 1.30 9.02 3.69
C TYR A 22 1.63 7.54 3.86
N VAL A 23 0.91 6.63 3.17
CA VAL A 23 1.18 5.19 3.18
C VAL A 23 2.57 4.87 2.64
N ALA A 24 2.96 5.49 1.51
CA ALA A 24 4.29 5.29 0.94
C ALA A 24 5.40 5.80 1.87
N LEU A 25 5.17 6.90 2.59
CA LEU A 25 6.12 7.50 3.51
C LEU A 25 6.24 6.71 4.81
N ASN A 26 5.11 6.43 5.47
CA ASN A 26 5.05 5.75 6.76
C ASN A 26 5.38 4.26 6.63
N ASP A 27 4.65 3.56 5.77
CA ASP A 27 4.64 2.10 5.77
C ASP A 27 5.77 1.52 4.90
N CYS A 28 6.12 2.19 3.80
CA CYS A 28 7.09 1.65 2.84
C CYS A 28 8.51 2.20 3.00
N CYS A 29 8.66 3.42 3.52
CA CYS A 29 9.92 4.16 3.45
C CYS A 29 10.41 4.71 4.79
N GLN A 30 9.70 4.45 5.89
CA GLN A 30 10.09 4.84 7.25
C GLN A 30 10.44 6.34 7.36
N GLY A 31 9.64 7.20 6.73
CA GLY A 31 9.87 8.66 6.76
C GLY A 31 10.93 9.19 5.80
N ASN A 32 11.58 8.34 5.01
CA ASN A 32 12.62 8.78 4.09
C ASN A 32 12.03 9.39 2.79
N ILE A 33 12.04 10.72 2.71
CA ILE A 33 11.51 11.51 1.58
C ILE A 33 12.07 11.07 0.22
N ASN A 34 13.38 10.82 0.12
CA ASN A 34 14.01 10.45 -1.15
C ASN A 34 13.56 9.06 -1.62
N LYS A 35 13.49 8.09 -0.70
CA LYS A 35 12.98 6.75 -0.98
C LYS A 35 11.49 6.81 -1.37
N THR A 36 10.69 7.58 -0.64
CA THR A 36 9.26 7.75 -0.93
C THR A 36 9.05 8.37 -2.30
N THR A 37 9.72 9.47 -2.60
CA THR A 37 9.61 10.15 -3.90
C THR A 37 9.99 9.22 -5.05
N LYS A 38 11.09 8.46 -4.91
CA LYS A 38 11.51 7.46 -5.91
C LYS A 38 10.50 6.32 -6.08
N LEU A 39 9.87 5.87 -4.99
CA LEU A 39 8.84 4.84 -5.02
C LEU A 39 7.57 5.34 -5.73
N LEU A 40 7.14 6.56 -5.43
CA LEU A 40 5.99 7.22 -6.05
C LEU A 40 6.21 7.44 -7.55
N PHE A 41 7.40 7.87 -7.97
CA PHE A 41 7.74 7.98 -9.39
C PHE A 41 7.66 6.63 -10.12
N LYS A 42 8.20 5.56 -9.51
CA LYS A 42 8.09 4.20 -10.08
C LYS A 42 6.64 3.74 -10.19
N PHE A 43 5.82 4.07 -9.21
CA PHE A 43 4.39 3.77 -9.24
C PHE A 43 3.69 4.51 -10.39
N GLU A 44 3.91 5.82 -10.53
CA GLU A 44 3.34 6.60 -11.63
C GLU A 44 3.76 6.07 -13.00
N GLN A 45 5.04 5.76 -13.20
CA GLN A 45 5.52 5.12 -14.43
C GLN A 45 4.84 3.77 -14.70
N TRP A 46 4.71 2.95 -13.66
CA TRP A 46 4.09 1.63 -13.76
C TRP A 46 2.62 1.68 -14.17
N LYS A 47 1.87 2.73 -13.80
CA LYS A 47 0.46 2.91 -14.19
C LYS A 47 0.30 2.94 -15.71
N PHE A 48 1.22 3.61 -16.40
CA PHE A 48 1.22 3.77 -17.85
C PHE A 48 1.81 2.58 -18.61
N GLN A 49 2.47 1.64 -17.93
CA GLN A 49 3.03 0.44 -18.54
C GLN A 49 1.96 -0.66 -18.74
N ASP A 50 2.05 -1.41 -19.83
CA ASP A 50 1.34 -2.67 -20.10
C ASP A 50 -0.18 -2.67 -19.85
N ASN A 51 -0.84 -1.53 -19.99
CA ASN A 51 -2.25 -1.34 -19.61
C ASN A 51 -2.55 -1.79 -18.17
N ASN A 52 -1.60 -1.59 -17.24
CA ASN A 52 -1.73 -2.01 -15.83
C ASN A 52 -2.96 -1.39 -15.16
N GLU A 53 -3.35 -0.18 -15.54
CA GLU A 53 -4.58 0.47 -15.05
C GLU A 53 -5.85 -0.26 -15.50
N GLN A 54 -5.93 -0.66 -16.76
CA GLN A 54 -7.07 -1.41 -17.27
C GLN A 54 -7.12 -2.83 -16.68
N LYS A 55 -5.95 -3.47 -16.52
CA LYS A 55 -5.83 -4.76 -15.83
C LYS A 55 -6.27 -4.67 -14.36
N TYR A 56 -5.98 -3.56 -13.70
CA TYR A 56 -6.45 -3.27 -12.34
C TYR A 56 -7.97 -3.14 -12.28
N LYS A 57 -8.58 -2.30 -13.13
CA LYS A 57 -10.04 -2.11 -13.16
C LYS A 57 -10.80 -3.43 -13.34
N LYS A 58 -10.23 -4.40 -14.07
CA LYS A 58 -10.82 -5.74 -14.24
C LYS A 58 -10.72 -6.65 -13.01
N ARG A 59 -9.76 -6.42 -12.11
CA ARG A 59 -9.46 -7.28 -10.94
C ARG A 59 -9.75 -6.62 -9.60
N VAL A 60 -10.19 -5.35 -9.60
CA VAL A 60 -10.42 -4.58 -8.37
C VAL A 60 -11.48 -5.24 -7.46
N ASN A 61 -12.50 -5.84 -8.08
CA ASN A 61 -13.58 -6.57 -7.38
C ASN A 61 -13.07 -7.83 -6.66
N GLU A 62 -11.98 -8.44 -7.15
CA GLU A 62 -11.41 -9.65 -6.54
C GLU A 62 -10.51 -9.33 -5.35
N PHE A 63 -9.92 -8.13 -5.31
CA PHE A 63 -8.80 -7.84 -4.42
C PHE A 63 -9.07 -6.76 -3.36
N LEU A 64 -9.85 -5.70 -3.64
CA LEU A 64 -9.60 -4.42 -2.95
C LEU A 64 -10.78 -3.52 -2.53
N GLU A 65 -11.98 -3.61 -3.10
CA GLU A 65 -13.10 -2.77 -2.58
C GLU A 65 -13.42 -3.05 -1.10
N ARG A 66 -13.03 -4.22 -0.58
CA ARG A 66 -13.24 -4.59 0.83
C ARG A 66 -12.18 -4.07 1.82
N ARG A 67 -11.04 -3.54 1.37
CA ARG A 67 -9.89 -3.24 2.26
C ARG A 67 -9.71 -1.77 2.61
N CYS A 68 -9.96 -0.86 1.67
CA CYS A 68 -9.87 0.58 1.90
C CYS A 68 -10.79 1.33 0.94
N CYS A 69 -11.47 2.37 1.41
CA CYS A 69 -12.32 3.21 0.56
C CYS A 69 -11.52 4.20 -0.32
N ASN A 70 -10.18 4.14 -0.30
CA ASN A 70 -9.32 4.97 -1.15
C ASN A 70 -8.79 4.16 -2.34
N TYR A 71 -9.27 4.48 -3.54
CA TYR A 71 -8.88 3.86 -4.81
C TYR A 71 -7.37 3.95 -5.07
N ASN A 72 -6.76 5.10 -4.83
CA ASN A 72 -5.34 5.34 -5.11
C ASN A 72 -4.45 4.45 -4.22
N VAL A 73 -4.78 4.35 -2.93
CA VAL A 73 -4.10 3.47 -1.97
C VAL A 73 -4.27 2.00 -2.39
N ASN A 74 -5.48 1.59 -2.75
CA ASN A 74 -5.73 0.24 -3.23
C ASN A 74 -4.89 -0.10 -4.46
N TYR A 75 -4.83 0.82 -5.43
CA TYR A 75 -4.07 0.62 -6.66
C TYR A 75 -2.56 0.56 -6.39
N PHE A 76 -2.08 1.40 -5.48
CA PHE A 76 -0.69 1.37 -5.00
C PHE A 76 -0.33 0.04 -4.32
N CYS A 77 -1.22 -0.53 -3.51
CA CYS A 77 -1.01 -1.85 -2.90
C CYS A 77 -0.85 -2.97 -3.94
N MET A 78 -1.57 -2.91 -5.08
CA MET A 78 -1.36 -3.89 -6.16
C MET A 78 0.00 -3.74 -6.84
N PHE A 79 0.45 -2.51 -7.05
CA PHE A 79 1.79 -2.23 -7.54
C PHE A 79 2.84 -2.87 -6.62
N LEU A 80 2.73 -2.63 -5.31
CA LEU A 80 3.64 -3.22 -4.32
C LEU A 80 3.62 -4.73 -4.38
N PHE A 81 2.43 -5.35 -4.35
CA PHE A 81 2.29 -6.81 -4.40
C PHE A 81 2.90 -7.44 -5.66
N LYS A 82 2.72 -6.82 -6.84
CA LYS A 82 3.35 -7.26 -8.09
C LYS A 82 4.88 -7.14 -8.01
N LYS A 83 5.39 -6.03 -7.46
CA LYS A 83 6.82 -5.83 -7.20
C LYS A 83 7.38 -6.90 -6.24
N CYS A 84 6.68 -7.22 -5.15
CA CYS A 84 7.09 -8.23 -4.17
C CYS A 84 7.13 -9.64 -4.74
N LYS A 85 6.11 -10.02 -5.51
CA LYS A 85 6.07 -11.31 -6.22
C LYS A 85 7.26 -11.45 -7.18
N VAL A 86 7.69 -10.36 -7.80
CA VAL A 86 8.87 -10.34 -8.68
C VAL A 86 10.19 -10.33 -7.88
N HIS A 87 10.23 -9.82 -6.65
CA HIS A 87 11.45 -9.62 -5.84
C HIS A 87 11.51 -10.53 -4.60
N ALA A 88 10.99 -11.76 -4.68
CA ALA A 88 10.70 -12.66 -3.54
C ALA A 88 11.91 -13.07 -2.64
N VAL A 89 12.51 -12.13 -1.92
CA VAL A 89 13.40 -12.32 -0.76
C VAL A 89 13.18 -11.25 0.35
N THR A 90 12.50 -10.13 0.10
CA THR A 90 12.21 -9.09 1.14
C THR A 90 10.75 -9.13 1.61
N GLY A 91 10.19 -10.33 1.76
CA GLY A 91 8.75 -10.56 2.01
C GLY A 91 8.22 -10.15 3.39
N ALA A 92 9.08 -9.88 4.37
CA ALA A 92 8.66 -9.65 5.76
C ALA A 92 7.98 -8.28 5.99
N THR A 93 8.46 -7.21 5.36
CA THR A 93 7.95 -5.84 5.62
C THR A 93 6.56 -5.59 5.02
N ILE A 94 6.24 -6.28 3.93
CA ILE A 94 5.01 -6.04 3.15
C ILE A 94 3.86 -6.92 3.66
N ASN A 95 4.18 -8.05 4.31
CA ASN A 95 3.19 -8.89 4.98
C ASN A 95 2.54 -8.18 6.17
N THR A 96 3.21 -7.22 6.80
CA THR A 96 2.68 -6.40 7.91
C THR A 96 1.73 -5.29 7.44
N ILE A 97 1.88 -4.84 6.19
CA ILE A 97 0.98 -3.87 5.55
C ILE A 97 -0.24 -4.62 4.96
N HIS A 98 -0.01 -5.84 4.42
CA HIS A 98 -1.05 -6.68 3.84
C HIS A 98 -1.92 -7.44 4.86
N ASN A 99 -1.37 -7.78 6.01
CA ASN A 99 -2.13 -8.27 7.14
C ASN A 99 -2.18 -7.13 8.15
N GLY A 100 -3.33 -6.51 8.41
CA GLY A 100 -3.55 -6.06 9.79
C GLY A 100 -3.24 -7.29 10.66
N LEU A 101 -2.09 -7.33 11.34
CA LEU A 101 -1.52 -8.62 11.75
C LEU A 101 -2.38 -9.29 12.85
N PRO A 102 -2.41 -10.63 12.97
CA PRO A 102 -2.29 -11.70 11.99
C PRO A 102 -3.58 -12.56 11.92
N PHE A 103 -3.55 -13.59 11.09
CA PHE A 103 -4.60 -14.59 10.88
C PHE A 103 -5.32 -15.11 12.14
N VAL A 104 -6.64 -15.04 12.06
CA VAL A 104 -7.70 -15.95 12.56
C VAL A 104 -7.27 -17.25 13.27
N LYS A 105 -8.10 -17.62 14.28
CA LYS A 105 -8.40 -18.94 14.88
C LYS A 105 -7.70 -19.37 16.19
N LYS A 106 -6.70 -18.65 16.73
CA LYS A 106 -6.21 -18.90 18.10
C LYS A 106 -6.82 -17.98 19.18
N ASP A 107 -7.31 -16.80 18.80
CA ASP A 107 -7.91 -15.85 19.76
C ASP A 107 -9.42 -16.06 20.03
N LYS A 108 -10.03 -17.09 19.43
CA LYS A 108 -11.43 -17.48 19.70
C LYS A 108 -11.58 -18.67 20.64
N LYS A 109 -10.50 -19.12 21.29
CA LYS A 109 -10.56 -20.08 22.38
C LYS A 109 -9.73 -19.57 23.55
N ILE A 110 -10.27 -18.61 24.30
CA ILE A 110 -10.28 -18.52 25.78
C ILE A 110 -11.27 -17.39 26.09
N ASP A 111 -12.54 -17.76 26.21
CA ASP A 111 -13.42 -17.25 27.26
C ASP A 111 -14.57 -18.25 27.42
N GLN A 112 -14.16 -19.50 27.75
CA GLN A 112 -15.05 -20.42 28.45
C GLN A 112 -14.68 -20.29 29.93
N ASN A 113 -15.66 -19.89 30.73
CA ASN A 113 -15.66 -19.77 32.20
C ASN A 113 -15.41 -18.37 32.76
N LYS A 114 -16.46 -17.54 32.73
CA LYS A 114 -16.85 -16.77 33.91
C LYS A 114 -18.25 -17.20 34.32
N HIS A 115 -18.29 -18.14 35.25
CA HIS A 115 -19.41 -18.33 36.17
C HIS A 115 -19.02 -17.72 37.50
#